data_AF-A0A368H9U5-F1
#
_entry.id   AF-A0A368H9U5-F1
#
_cell.length_a   1.000
_cell.length_b   1.000
_cell.length_c   1.000
_cell.angle_alpha   90.00
_cell.angle_beta   90.00
_cell.angle_gamma   90.00
#
_symmetry.space_group_name_H-M   'P 1'
#
loop_
_entity.id
_entity.type
_entity.pdbx_description
1 polymer ?
#
loop_
_entity_poly.entity_id
_entity_poly.type
_entity_poly.pdbx_seq_one_letter_code
_entity_poly.pdbx_strand_id
1 'polypeptide(L)'
;MSSQMLKKLIDLAPTLIPIIIAYFEVIGLFGNINLIVATIRRKHLRTKHGVLLALTTFYQTLCLLGELANFGSALYDGPHKQNLCFLVMTPYIFFCCMQSTMFLVLSLDTLFSVLCPLKHMVARLWVYVSIASIPPLLYAALIISLNVEELFYGASQNNTVIICNPPLSMDPKIASFWVNWNGFSNLGVLCIHFTIYLIVTRKEKKQLQLGRVVKDSTDKHVSENAFG
;
A
#
# COMPACT_ATOMS: atom_id res chain seq x y z
N MET A 1 -31.26 17.12 -22.87
CA MET A 1 -30.21 16.16 -23.26
C MET A 1 -29.34 15.65 -22.09
N SER A 2 -29.00 16.50 -21.10
CA SER A 2 -28.19 16.11 -19.92
C SER A 2 -28.85 15.05 -18.99
N SER A 3 -30.16 15.13 -18.73
CA SER A 3 -30.86 14.21 -17.81
C SER A 3 -30.96 12.75 -18.29
N GLN A 4 -31.11 12.51 -19.59
CA GLN A 4 -31.17 11.14 -20.14
C GLN A 4 -29.80 10.45 -20.16
N MET A 5 -28.73 11.19 -20.46
CA MET A 5 -27.36 10.71 -20.35
C MET A 5 -27.02 10.37 -18.91
N LEU A 6 -27.40 11.23 -17.95
CA LEU A 6 -27.19 10.99 -16.52
C LEU A 6 -27.94 9.74 -16.03
N LYS A 7 -29.21 9.55 -16.45
CA LYS A 7 -29.98 8.34 -16.12
C LYS A 7 -29.36 7.07 -16.70
N LYS A 8 -28.97 7.08 -17.98
CA LYS A 8 -28.25 5.95 -18.58
C LYS A 8 -26.92 5.65 -17.88
N LEU A 9 -26.22 6.69 -17.41
CA LEU A 9 -24.97 6.51 -16.66
C LEU A 9 -25.22 5.90 -15.28
N ILE A 10 -26.29 6.33 -14.59
CA ILE A 10 -26.71 5.79 -13.28
C ILE A 10 -27.15 4.33 -13.42
N ASP A 11 -27.88 3.98 -14.48
CA ASP A 11 -28.34 2.60 -14.72
C ASP A 11 -27.19 1.68 -15.18
N LEU A 12 -26.14 2.24 -15.82
CA LEU A 12 -24.97 1.49 -16.29
C LEU A 12 -23.86 1.36 -15.23
N ALA A 13 -23.74 2.34 -14.33
CA ALA A 13 -22.75 2.36 -13.25
C ALA A 13 -22.65 1.06 -12.43
N PRO A 14 -23.74 0.43 -11.96
CA PRO A 14 -23.66 -0.78 -11.15
C PRO A 14 -23.08 -1.99 -11.92
N THR A 15 -23.07 -1.97 -13.25
CA THR A 15 -22.46 -3.03 -14.08
C THR A 15 -21.05 -2.64 -14.53
N LEU A 16 -20.83 -1.38 -14.87
CA LEU A 16 -19.55 -0.88 -15.37
C LEU A 16 -18.45 -0.88 -14.28
N ILE A 17 -18.80 -0.43 -13.07
CA ILE A 17 -17.87 -0.34 -11.93
C ILE A 17 -17.22 -1.70 -11.60
N PRO A 18 -17.98 -2.80 -11.40
CA PRO A 18 -17.36 -4.10 -11.08
C PRO A 18 -16.52 -4.66 -12.23
N ILE A 19 -16.91 -4.44 -13.49
CA ILE A 19 -16.10 -4.87 -14.65
C ILE A 19 -14.74 -4.16 -14.67
N ILE A 20 -14.73 -2.86 -14.40
CA ILE A 20 -13.50 -2.06 -14.34
C ILE A 20 -12.63 -2.53 -13.17
N ILE A 21 -13.22 -2.76 -11.99
CA ILE A 21 -12.50 -3.26 -10.82
C ILE A 21 -11.85 -4.62 -11.13
N ALA A 22 -12.63 -5.59 -11.63
CA ALA A 22 -12.12 -6.91 -11.99
C ALA A 22 -10.98 -6.84 -13.02
N TYR A 23 -11.07 -5.94 -13.99
CA TYR A 23 -9.99 -5.73 -14.97
C TYR A 23 -8.69 -5.21 -14.31
N PHE A 24 -8.79 -4.20 -13.45
CA PHE A 24 -7.63 -3.66 -12.73
C PHE A 24 -7.05 -4.66 -11.72
N GLU A 25 -7.88 -5.50 -11.11
CA GLU A 25 -7.43 -6.58 -10.22
C GLU A 25 -6.58 -7.61 -10.96
N VAL A 26 -7.03 -8.08 -12.14
CA VAL A 26 -6.27 -9.06 -12.94
C VAL A 26 -4.92 -8.49 -13.36
N ILE A 27 -4.89 -7.24 -13.82
CA ILE A 27 -3.63 -6.55 -14.16
C ILE A 27 -2.75 -6.38 -12.92
N GLY A 28 -3.35 -5.98 -11.79
CA GLY A 28 -2.67 -5.82 -10.53
C GLY A 28 -2.02 -7.13 -10.05
N LEU A 29 -2.75 -8.24 -10.11
CA LEU A 29 -2.25 -9.58 -9.78
C LEU A 29 -1.07 -9.96 -10.68
N PHE A 30 -1.22 -9.79 -12.00
CA PHE A 30 -0.14 -10.05 -12.95
C PHE A 30 1.11 -9.21 -12.64
N GLY A 31 0.95 -7.91 -12.39
CA GLY A 31 2.04 -7.01 -12.03
C GLY A 31 2.74 -7.41 -10.74
N ASN A 32 1.98 -7.69 -9.68
CA ASN A 32 2.52 -8.05 -8.37
C ASN A 32 3.24 -9.40 -8.40
N ILE A 33 2.66 -10.42 -9.04
CA ILE A 33 3.29 -11.74 -9.19
C ILE A 33 4.62 -11.61 -9.95
N ASN A 34 4.64 -10.85 -11.05
CA ASN A 34 5.88 -10.63 -11.81
C ASN A 34 6.95 -9.91 -10.99
N LEU A 35 6.57 -8.91 -10.19
CA LEU A 35 7.50 -8.19 -9.32
C LEU A 35 8.09 -9.09 -8.22
N ILE A 36 7.27 -9.95 -7.62
CA ILE A 36 7.73 -10.98 -6.67
C ILE A 36 8.71 -11.93 -7.35
N VAL A 37 8.35 -12.49 -8.51
CA VAL A 37 9.20 -13.39 -9.28
C VAL A 37 10.51 -12.72 -9.70
N ALA A 38 10.47 -11.45 -10.13
CA ALA A 38 11.65 -10.69 -10.49
C ALA A 38 12.60 -10.51 -9.29
N THR A 39 12.06 -10.18 -8.11
CA THR A 39 12.85 -10.01 -6.89
C THR A 39 13.48 -11.33 -6.43
N ILE A 40 12.75 -12.46 -6.58
CA ILE A 40 13.29 -13.79 -6.30
C ILE A 40 14.37 -14.14 -7.31
N ARG A 41 14.18 -13.92 -8.61
CA ARG A 41 15.15 -14.36 -9.65
C ARG A 41 16.42 -13.52 -9.69
N ARG A 42 16.34 -12.22 -9.39
CA ARG A 42 17.47 -11.28 -9.56
C ARG A 42 18.10 -10.93 -8.21
N LYS A 43 19.31 -11.45 -7.94
CA LYS A 43 20.07 -11.14 -6.72
C LYS A 43 20.31 -9.62 -6.51
N HIS A 44 20.45 -8.86 -7.59
CA HIS A 44 20.60 -7.39 -7.54
C HIS A 44 19.38 -6.67 -6.94
N LEU A 45 18.18 -7.25 -7.04
CA LEU A 45 16.95 -6.67 -6.46
C LEU A 45 16.75 -7.05 -4.99
N ARG A 46 17.56 -7.96 -4.43
CA ARG A 46 17.45 -8.43 -3.03
C ARG A 46 18.13 -7.48 -2.05
N THR A 47 17.90 -6.19 -2.20
CA THR A 47 18.29 -5.17 -1.21
C THR A 47 17.28 -5.15 -0.06
N LYS A 48 17.57 -4.44 1.04
CA LYS A 48 16.61 -4.27 2.15
C LYS A 48 15.28 -3.76 1.64
N HIS A 49 15.34 -2.65 0.90
CA HIS A 49 14.17 -2.04 0.28
C HIS A 49 13.46 -2.99 -0.71
N GLY A 50 14.22 -3.69 -1.57
CA GLY A 50 13.64 -4.61 -2.54
C GLY A 50 12.94 -5.82 -1.91
N VAL A 51 13.46 -6.35 -0.80
CA VAL A 51 12.80 -7.43 -0.05
C VAL A 51 11.54 -6.93 0.66
N LEU A 52 11.58 -5.73 1.27
CA LEU A 52 10.37 -5.13 1.85
C LEU A 52 9.31 -4.89 0.77
N LEU A 53 9.69 -4.38 -0.40
CA LEU A 53 8.79 -4.18 -1.54
C LEU A 53 8.18 -5.50 -2.03
N ALA A 54 8.97 -6.56 -2.14
CA ALA A 54 8.46 -7.90 -2.48
C ALA A 54 7.48 -8.44 -1.42
N LEU A 55 7.72 -8.17 -0.14
CA LEU A 55 6.82 -8.56 0.94
C LEU A 55 5.50 -7.77 0.90
N THR A 56 5.55 -6.46 0.67
CA THR A 56 4.36 -5.61 0.50
C THR A 56 3.53 -6.05 -0.70
N THR A 57 4.18 -6.37 -1.82
CA THR A 57 3.50 -6.82 -3.06
C THR A 57 2.91 -8.21 -2.91
N PHE A 58 3.51 -9.06 -2.09
CA PHE A 58 2.91 -10.32 -1.66
C PHE A 58 1.62 -10.09 -0.85
N TYR A 59 1.63 -9.19 0.15
CA TYR A 59 0.41 -8.84 0.88
C TYR A 59 -0.67 -8.28 -0.05
N GLN A 60 -0.32 -7.37 -0.96
CA GLN A 60 -1.26 -6.84 -1.95
C GLN A 60 -1.83 -7.93 -2.86
N THR A 61 -1.04 -8.95 -3.22
CA THR A 61 -1.54 -10.08 -4.00
C THR A 61 -2.61 -10.84 -3.23
N LEU A 62 -2.40 -11.09 -1.94
CA LEU A 62 -3.39 -11.75 -1.09
C LEU A 62 -4.65 -10.90 -0.87
N CYS A 63 -4.50 -9.57 -0.75
CA CYS A 63 -5.64 -8.66 -0.68
C CYS A 63 -6.49 -8.72 -1.95
N LEU A 64 -5.85 -8.68 -3.14
CA LEU A 64 -6.56 -8.78 -4.42
C LEU A 64 -7.28 -10.12 -4.59
N LEU A 65 -6.69 -11.23 -4.11
CA LEU A 65 -7.38 -12.53 -4.09
C LEU A 65 -8.57 -12.53 -3.11
N GLY A 66 -8.44 -11.88 -1.96
CA GLY A 66 -9.52 -11.69 -1.01
C GLY A 66 -10.67 -10.86 -1.60
N GLU A 67 -10.35 -9.85 -2.40
CA GLU A 67 -11.36 -9.01 -3.05
C GLU A 67 -12.11 -9.77 -4.15
N LEU A 68 -11.41 -10.62 -4.91
CA LEU A 68 -12.05 -11.52 -5.86
C LEU A 68 -13.00 -12.52 -5.17
N ALA A 69 -12.62 -13.03 -4.00
CA ALA A 69 -13.48 -13.90 -3.19
C ALA A 69 -14.70 -13.14 -2.63
N ASN A 70 -14.51 -11.89 -2.23
CA ASN A 70 -15.57 -10.98 -1.80
C ASN A 70 -16.55 -10.69 -2.95
N PHE A 71 -16.05 -10.41 -4.14
CA PHE A 71 -16.88 -10.24 -5.34
C PHE A 71 -17.68 -11.51 -5.66
N GLY A 72 -17.04 -12.67 -5.60
CA GLY A 72 -17.72 -13.97 -5.76
C GLY A 72 -18.84 -14.18 -4.74
N SER A 73 -18.60 -13.80 -3.48
CA SER A 73 -19.60 -13.90 -2.40
C SER A 73 -20.76 -12.92 -2.58
N ALA A 74 -20.51 -11.73 -3.14
CA ALA A 74 -21.54 -10.74 -3.42
C ALA A 74 -22.52 -11.17 -4.53
N LEU A 75 -22.16 -12.16 -5.36
CA LEU A 75 -23.07 -12.76 -6.35
C LEU A 75 -24.02 -13.80 -5.74
N TYR A 76 -23.76 -14.26 -4.51
CA TYR A 76 -24.65 -15.16 -3.77
C TYR A 76 -25.60 -14.35 -2.89
N ASP A 77 -26.84 -14.16 -3.36
CA ASP A 77 -27.90 -13.49 -2.60
C ASP A 77 -28.34 -14.35 -1.39
N GLY A 78 -28.15 -13.81 -0.18
CA GLY A 78 -28.70 -14.40 1.04
C GLY A 78 -28.27 -13.65 2.31
N PRO A 79 -29.08 -13.63 3.38
CA PRO A 79 -28.68 -13.05 4.67
C PRO A 79 -27.61 -13.94 5.33
N HIS A 80 -26.44 -13.36 5.60
CA HIS A 80 -25.33 -14.07 6.26
C HIS A 80 -25.21 -13.63 7.72
N LYS A 81 -24.90 -14.58 8.61
CA LYS A 81 -24.53 -14.26 9.99
C LYS A 81 -23.24 -13.44 9.99
N GLN A 82 -23.24 -12.27 10.63
CA GLN A 82 -22.09 -11.37 10.66
C GLN A 82 -20.81 -12.06 11.17
N ASN A 83 -20.92 -12.90 12.20
CA ASN A 83 -19.78 -13.61 12.81
C ASN A 83 -19.14 -14.63 11.87
N LEU A 84 -19.95 -15.36 11.10
CA LEU A 84 -19.44 -16.32 10.12
C LEU A 84 -18.77 -15.59 8.96
N CYS A 85 -19.40 -14.50 8.52
CA CYS A 85 -18.89 -13.63 7.49
C CYS A 85 -17.52 -13.03 7.88
N PHE A 86 -17.41 -12.54 9.10
CA PHE A 86 -16.17 -12.03 9.66
C PHE A 86 -15.07 -13.09 9.67
N LEU A 87 -15.38 -14.33 10.07
CA LEU A 87 -14.40 -15.41 10.13
C LEU A 87 -13.85 -15.76 8.73
N VAL A 88 -14.72 -15.77 7.71
CA VAL A 88 -14.31 -15.97 6.31
C VAL A 88 -13.48 -14.80 5.79
N MET A 89 -13.83 -13.56 6.18
CA MET A 89 -13.13 -12.34 5.74
C MET A 89 -11.87 -12.02 6.56
N THR A 90 -11.67 -12.65 7.71
CA THR A 90 -10.52 -12.44 8.60
C THR A 90 -9.17 -12.52 7.88
N PRO A 91 -8.86 -13.55 7.05
CA PRO A 91 -7.59 -13.58 6.33
C PRO A 91 -7.41 -12.36 5.40
N TYR A 92 -8.47 -11.94 4.71
CA TYR A 92 -8.42 -10.76 3.85
C TYR A 92 -8.18 -9.48 4.66
N ILE A 93 -8.93 -9.29 5.74
CA ILE A 93 -8.77 -8.18 6.69
C ILE A 93 -7.33 -8.11 7.25
N PHE A 94 -6.79 -9.26 7.66
CA PHE A 94 -5.44 -9.37 8.18
C PHE A 94 -4.40 -8.83 7.19
N PHE A 95 -4.45 -9.30 5.94
CA PHE A 95 -3.51 -8.86 4.92
C PHE A 95 -3.72 -7.40 4.52
N CYS A 96 -4.94 -6.88 4.49
CA CYS A 96 -5.19 -5.46 4.26
C CYS A 96 -4.55 -4.58 5.34
N CYS A 97 -4.72 -4.94 6.61
CA CYS A 97 -4.08 -4.24 7.73
C CYS A 97 -2.56 -4.27 7.61
N MET A 98 -1.99 -5.45 7.33
CA MET A 98 -0.55 -5.60 7.13
C MET A 98 -0.05 -4.74 5.97
N GLN A 99 -0.72 -4.81 4.83
CA GLN A 99 -0.34 -4.08 3.61
C GLN A 99 -0.34 -2.57 3.83
N SER A 100 -1.42 -2.03 4.40
CA SER A 100 -1.59 -0.60 4.63
C SER A 100 -0.47 -0.02 5.51
N THR A 101 -0.18 -0.67 6.64
CA THR A 101 0.91 -0.24 7.52
C THR A 101 2.28 -0.46 6.85
N MET A 102 2.45 -1.52 6.06
CA MET A 102 3.72 -1.79 5.38
C MET A 102 4.04 -0.75 4.30
N PHE A 103 3.05 -0.18 3.61
CA PHE A 103 3.28 0.96 2.71
C PHE A 103 3.80 2.19 3.43
N LEU A 104 3.28 2.49 4.62
CA LEU A 104 3.77 3.60 5.43
C LEU A 104 5.22 3.35 5.88
N VAL A 105 5.52 2.14 6.36
CA VAL A 105 6.88 1.73 6.74
C VAL A 105 7.84 1.85 5.56
N LEU A 106 7.46 1.39 4.37
CA LEU A 106 8.27 1.48 3.15
C LEU A 106 8.50 2.94 2.71
N SER A 107 7.48 3.78 2.85
CA SER A 107 7.60 5.21 2.53
C SER A 107 8.58 5.91 3.46
N LEU A 108 8.49 5.61 4.76
CA LEU A 108 9.42 6.13 5.78
C LEU A 108 10.84 5.61 5.56
N ASP A 109 11.01 4.33 5.22
CA ASP A 109 12.29 3.73 4.84
C ASP A 109 12.94 4.48 3.66
N THR A 110 12.15 4.76 2.62
CA THR A 110 12.60 5.50 1.44
C THR A 110 13.01 6.93 1.81
N LEU A 111 12.20 7.62 2.61
CA LEU A 111 12.51 8.97 3.10
C LEU A 111 13.81 8.98 3.90
N PHE A 112 13.98 8.00 4.80
CA PHE A 112 15.19 7.87 5.60
C PHE A 112 16.42 7.57 4.74
N SER A 113 16.29 6.72 3.72
CA SER A 113 17.36 6.43 2.76
C SER A 113 17.79 7.67 1.98
N VAL A 114 16.84 8.57 1.64
CA VAL A 114 17.14 9.82 0.91
C VAL A 114 17.76 10.89 1.81
N LEU A 115 17.37 10.94 3.08
CA LEU A 115 17.90 11.89 4.07
C LEU A 115 19.28 11.49 4.61
N CYS A 116 19.47 10.21 4.94
CA CYS A 116 20.66 9.70 5.63
C CYS A 116 21.24 8.45 4.94
N PRO A 117 21.93 8.61 3.79
CA PRO A 117 22.40 7.47 2.99
C PRO A 117 23.44 6.58 3.71
N LEU A 118 24.18 7.13 4.68
CA LEU A 118 25.32 6.45 5.31
C LEU A 118 24.93 5.51 6.48
N LYS A 119 23.82 5.76 7.17
CA LYS A 119 23.44 5.01 8.38
C LYS A 119 22.55 3.79 8.09
N HIS A 120 21.86 3.80 6.95
CA HIS A 120 20.96 2.71 6.51
C HIS A 120 21.71 1.44 6.10
N MET A 121 22.99 1.54 5.72
CA MET A 121 23.74 0.42 5.15
C MET A 121 24.08 -0.70 6.16
N VAL A 122 24.19 -0.39 7.46
CA VAL A 122 24.87 -1.26 8.44
C VAL A 122 23.99 -2.37 9.06
N ALA A 123 22.66 -2.23 9.04
CA ALA A 123 21.78 -3.25 9.65
C ALA A 123 21.75 -4.57 8.84
N ARG A 124 21.74 -5.73 9.51
CA ARG A 124 21.57 -7.04 8.85
C ARG A 124 20.16 -7.14 8.25
N LEU A 125 20.07 -7.57 6.99
CA LEU A 125 18.84 -7.64 6.20
C LEU A 125 17.66 -8.30 6.95
N TRP A 126 17.86 -9.50 7.48
CA TRP A 126 16.81 -10.26 8.17
C TRP A 126 16.29 -9.58 9.43
N VAL A 127 17.20 -9.03 10.24
CA VAL A 127 16.83 -8.30 11.46
C VAL A 127 16.03 -7.04 11.10
N TYR A 128 16.43 -6.36 10.03
CA TYR A 128 15.73 -5.18 9.54
C TYR A 128 14.30 -5.50 9.07
N VAL A 129 14.15 -6.54 8.25
CA VAL A 129 12.84 -6.99 7.75
C VAL A 129 11.93 -7.42 8.90
N SER A 130 12.47 -8.16 9.89
CA SER A 130 11.71 -8.56 11.07
C SER A 130 11.21 -7.36 11.87
N ILE A 131 12.08 -6.39 12.18
CA ILE A 131 11.70 -5.18 12.93
C ILE A 131 10.66 -4.37 12.15
N ALA A 132 10.85 -4.19 10.84
CA ALA A 132 9.92 -3.46 9.98
C ALA A 132 8.55 -4.14 9.86
N SER A 133 8.46 -5.45 10.06
CA SER A 133 7.22 -6.22 9.98
C SER A 133 6.43 -6.25 11.31
N ILE A 134 7.04 -5.84 12.43
CA ILE A 134 6.38 -5.82 13.74
C ILE A 134 5.16 -4.87 13.75
N PRO A 135 5.26 -3.59 13.33
CA PRO A 135 4.11 -2.68 13.38
C PRO A 135 2.91 -3.16 12.54
N PRO A 136 3.09 -3.65 11.29
CA PRO A 136 2.01 -4.25 10.53
C PRO A 136 1.32 -5.42 11.23
N LEU A 137 2.11 -6.33 11.83
CA LEU A 137 1.57 -7.50 12.54
C LEU A 137 0.78 -7.11 13.79
N LEU A 138 1.32 -6.19 14.59
CA LEU A 138 0.64 -5.71 15.80
C LEU A 138 -0.67 -5.01 15.46
N TYR A 139 -0.68 -4.18 14.42
CA TYR A 139 -1.89 -3.50 13.97
C TYR A 139 -2.95 -4.50 13.48
N ALA A 140 -2.57 -5.46 12.65
CA ALA A 140 -3.50 -6.47 12.15
C ALA A 140 -4.08 -7.34 13.28
N ALA A 141 -3.23 -7.78 14.22
CA ALA A 141 -3.65 -8.55 15.38
C ALA A 141 -4.61 -7.77 16.28
N LEU A 142 -4.32 -6.49 16.55
CA LEU A 142 -5.18 -5.62 17.35
C LEU A 142 -6.59 -5.50 16.75
N ILE A 143 -6.68 -5.23 15.44
CA ILE A 143 -7.97 -5.09 14.75
C ILE A 143 -8.78 -6.38 14.82
N ILE A 144 -8.15 -7.54 14.61
CA ILE A 144 -8.86 -8.83 14.66
C ILE A 144 -9.33 -9.11 16.08
N SER A 145 -8.48 -8.97 17.09
CA SER A 145 -8.84 -9.25 18.48
C SER A 145 -10.02 -8.39 18.94
N LEU A 146 -10.01 -7.09 18.64
CA LEU A 146 -11.11 -6.19 18.99
C LEU A 146 -12.43 -6.61 18.31
N ASN A 147 -12.38 -7.03 17.03
CA ASN A 147 -13.58 -7.50 16.35
C ASN A 147 -14.08 -8.84 16.92
N VAL A 148 -13.18 -9.76 17.25
CA VAL A 148 -13.58 -11.04 17.86
C VAL A 148 -14.29 -10.80 19.19
N GLU A 149 -13.79 -9.91 20.03
CA GLU A 149 -14.43 -9.57 21.31
C GLU A 149 -15.85 -9.02 21.11
N GLU A 150 -16.01 -8.00 20.25
CA GLU A 150 -17.31 -7.36 20.03
C GLU A 150 -18.33 -8.25 19.30
N LEU A 151 -17.89 -9.09 18.35
CA LEU A 151 -18.79 -9.95 17.58
C LEU A 151 -19.21 -11.22 18.33
N PHE A 152 -18.32 -11.82 19.13
CA PHE A 152 -18.63 -13.09 19.80
C PHE A 152 -19.12 -12.92 21.23
N TYR A 153 -18.66 -11.88 21.95
CA TYR A 153 -19.00 -11.63 23.35
C TYR A 153 -19.74 -10.31 23.58
N GLY A 154 -19.75 -9.42 22.58
CA GLY A 154 -20.40 -8.12 22.64
C GLY A 154 -21.87 -8.13 22.19
N ALA A 155 -22.43 -6.93 22.06
CA ALA A 155 -23.84 -6.72 21.71
C ALA A 155 -24.18 -7.08 20.25
N SER A 156 -23.19 -7.33 19.39
CA SER A 156 -23.34 -7.54 17.95
C SER A 156 -23.56 -9.01 17.53
N GLN A 157 -23.66 -9.95 18.47
CA GLN A 157 -23.67 -11.41 18.23
C GLN A 157 -24.73 -11.93 17.24
N ASN A 158 -25.91 -11.30 17.19
CA ASN A 158 -27.04 -11.75 16.37
C ASN A 158 -27.29 -10.87 15.12
N ASN A 159 -26.34 -10.02 14.77
CA ASN A 159 -26.48 -9.20 13.57
C ASN A 159 -26.35 -10.03 12.29
N THR A 160 -27.15 -9.65 11.30
CA THR A 160 -27.13 -10.23 9.96
C THR A 160 -26.71 -9.18 8.96
N VAL A 161 -25.87 -9.56 8.01
CA VAL A 161 -25.43 -8.70 6.91
C VAL A 161 -25.97 -9.22 5.59
N ILE A 162 -26.37 -8.31 4.72
CA ILE A 162 -26.90 -8.63 3.38
C ILE A 162 -25.76 -9.05 2.44
N ILE A 163 -24.60 -8.41 2.58
CA ILE A 163 -23.41 -8.68 1.76
C ILE A 163 -22.24 -8.94 2.70
N CYS A 164 -21.50 -9.99 2.41
CA CYS A 164 -20.24 -10.25 3.06
C CYS A 164 -19.14 -9.40 2.45
N ASN A 165 -18.79 -8.30 3.10
CA ASN A 165 -17.61 -7.49 2.77
C ASN A 165 -16.86 -7.07 4.05
N PRO A 166 -15.60 -6.60 3.97
CA PRO A 166 -14.82 -6.27 5.15
C PRO A 166 -15.49 -5.27 6.10
N PRO A 167 -15.94 -4.07 5.66
CA PRO A 167 -16.48 -3.08 6.58
C PRO A 167 -17.82 -3.49 7.22
N LEU A 168 -18.67 -4.26 6.52
CA LEU A 168 -19.94 -4.74 7.08
C LEU A 168 -19.75 -5.99 7.96
N SER A 169 -18.72 -6.80 7.67
CA SER A 169 -18.39 -7.96 8.50
C SER A 169 -17.80 -7.58 9.86
N MET A 170 -17.23 -6.38 10.00
CA MET A 170 -16.70 -5.85 11.26
C MET A 170 -17.77 -5.17 12.12
N ASP A 171 -17.46 -4.97 13.41
CA ASP A 171 -18.26 -4.07 14.25
C ASP A 171 -18.19 -2.64 13.70
N PRO A 172 -19.30 -1.89 13.61
CA PRO A 172 -19.32 -0.55 13.01
C PRO A 172 -18.33 0.44 13.64
N LYS A 173 -18.04 0.35 14.95
CA LYS A 173 -17.06 1.24 15.60
C LYS A 173 -15.65 0.92 15.10
N ILE A 174 -15.32 -0.36 15.02
CA ILE A 174 -14.00 -0.84 14.59
C ILE A 174 -13.83 -0.64 13.08
N ALA A 175 -14.88 -0.88 12.29
CA ALA A 175 -14.90 -0.63 10.86
C ALA A 175 -14.60 0.84 10.54
N SER A 176 -15.24 1.78 11.24
CA SER A 176 -14.98 3.22 11.07
C SER A 176 -13.54 3.57 11.42
N PHE A 177 -13.01 3.04 12.52
CA PHE A 177 -11.61 3.21 12.89
C PHE A 177 -10.66 2.66 11.82
N TRP A 178 -10.92 1.45 11.31
CA TRP A 178 -10.13 0.80 10.26
C TRP A 178 -10.15 1.60 8.96
N VAL A 179 -11.31 2.05 8.50
CA VAL A 179 -11.44 2.89 7.29
C VAL A 179 -10.67 4.20 7.45
N ASN A 180 -10.83 4.89 8.58
CA ASN A 180 -10.15 6.15 8.86
C ASN A 180 -8.64 5.97 8.94
N TRP A 181 -8.16 4.91 9.58
CA TRP A 181 -6.73 4.61 9.67
C TRP A 181 -6.12 4.31 8.31
N ASN A 182 -6.80 3.49 7.48
CA ASN A 182 -6.32 3.21 6.12
C ASN A 182 -6.30 4.47 5.26
N GLY A 183 -7.31 5.33 5.37
CA GLY A 183 -7.32 6.65 4.72
C GLY A 183 -6.14 7.52 5.16
N PHE A 184 -5.89 7.59 6.47
CA PHE A 184 -4.75 8.32 7.03
C PHE A 184 -3.39 7.78 6.57
N SER A 185 -3.22 6.45 6.59
CA SER A 185 -2.00 5.79 6.12
C SER A 185 -1.70 6.12 4.65
N ASN A 186 -2.71 5.98 3.78
CA ASN A 186 -2.59 6.28 2.35
C ASN A 186 -2.25 7.76 2.09
N LEU A 187 -2.89 8.68 2.82
CA LEU A 187 -2.56 10.11 2.74
C LEU A 187 -1.12 10.38 3.22
N GLY A 188 -0.70 9.73 4.31
CA GLY A 188 0.66 9.82 4.83
C GLY A 188 1.70 9.36 3.82
N VAL A 189 1.47 8.23 3.15
CA VAL A 189 2.31 7.70 2.06
C VAL A 189 2.47 8.73 0.95
N LEU A 190 1.37 9.36 0.51
CA LEU A 190 1.39 10.39 -0.53
C LEU A 190 2.23 11.60 -0.11
N CYS A 191 2.03 12.11 1.11
CA CYS A 191 2.78 13.25 1.65
C CYS A 191 4.28 12.94 1.77
N ILE A 192 4.65 11.73 2.18
CA ILE A 192 6.05 11.30 2.27
C ILE A 192 6.70 11.24 0.88
N HIS A 193 6.04 10.62 -0.10
CA HIS A 193 6.55 10.54 -1.47
C HIS A 193 6.69 11.92 -2.12
N PHE A 194 5.73 12.82 -1.88
CA PHE A 194 5.83 14.20 -2.32
C PHE A 194 7.05 14.91 -1.71
N THR A 195 7.31 14.69 -0.41
CA THR A 195 8.48 15.22 0.29
C THR A 195 9.79 14.67 -0.31
N ILE A 196 9.84 13.36 -0.58
CA ILE A 196 10.98 12.70 -1.24
C ILE A 196 11.25 13.35 -2.61
N TYR A 197 10.20 13.50 -3.42
CA TYR A 197 10.30 14.12 -4.74
C TYR A 197 10.89 15.53 -4.66
N LEU A 198 10.43 16.35 -3.71
CA LEU A 198 10.98 17.70 -3.50
C LEU A 198 12.45 17.67 -3.08
N ILE A 199 12.85 16.77 -2.18
CA ILE A 199 14.24 16.64 -1.73
C ILE A 199 15.16 16.22 -2.88
N VAL A 200 14.77 15.19 -3.64
CA VAL A 200 15.54 14.67 -4.78
C VAL A 200 15.71 15.76 -5.83
N THR A 201 14.61 16.41 -6.24
CA THR A 201 14.65 17.51 -7.23
C THR A 201 15.54 18.66 -6.78
N ARG A 202 15.52 19.03 -5.49
CA ARG A 202 16.40 20.07 -4.94
C ARG A 202 17.87 19.64 -4.96
N LYS A 203 18.17 18.38 -4.61
CA LYS A 203 19.54 17.84 -4.65
C LYS A 203 20.09 17.79 -6.08
N GLU A 204 19.29 17.34 -7.05
CA GLU A 204 19.68 17.31 -8.46
C GLU A 204 19.98 18.72 -8.99
N LYS A 205 19.09 19.69 -8.73
CA LYS A 205 19.34 21.09 -9.09
C LYS A 205 20.62 21.63 -8.48
N LYS A 206 20.92 21.30 -7.22
CA LYS A 206 22.15 21.71 -6.54
C LYS A 206 23.40 21.09 -7.20
N GLN A 207 23.36 19.79 -7.54
CA GLN A 207 24.46 19.10 -8.24
C GLN A 207 24.73 19.70 -9.62
N LEU A 208 23.67 20.00 -10.40
CA LEU A 208 23.80 20.65 -11.70
C LEU A 208 24.40 22.07 -11.60
N GLN A 209 24.03 22.84 -10.58
CA GLN A 209 24.59 24.17 -10.32
C GLN A 209 26.08 24.07 -9.99
N LEU A 210 26.47 23.18 -9.08
CA LEU A 210 27.88 22.91 -8.75
C LEU A 210 28.68 22.47 -9.98
N GLY A 211 28.14 21.57 -10.81
CA GLY A 211 28.79 21.13 -12.04
C GLY A 211 29.05 22.26 -13.04
N ARG A 212 28.12 23.23 -13.16
CA ARG A 212 28.33 24.42 -14.00
C ARG A 212 29.42 25.34 -13.43
N VAL A 213 29.41 25.58 -12.11
CA VAL A 213 30.42 26.42 -11.46
C VAL A 213 31.82 25.82 -11.63
N VAL A 214 31.98 24.51 -11.42
CA VAL A 214 33.27 23.82 -11.62
C VAL A 214 33.75 23.93 -13.07
N LYS A 215 32.82 23.81 -14.04
CA LYS A 215 33.16 23.96 -15.47
C LYS A 215 33.64 25.38 -15.79
N ASP A 216 32.93 26.42 -15.33
CA ASP A 216 33.32 27.82 -15.55
C ASP A 216 34.70 28.15 -14.94
N SER A 217 34.99 27.61 -13.75
CA SER A 217 36.31 27.75 -13.12
C SER A 217 37.43 27.04 -13.90
N THR A 218 37.13 25.89 -14.50
CA THR A 218 38.12 25.13 -15.29
C THR A 218 38.44 25.86 -16.60
N ASP A 219 37.42 26.38 -17.29
CA ASP A 219 37.59 27.10 -18.56
C ASP A 219 38.41 28.39 -18.39
N LYS A 220 38.26 29.09 -17.26
CA LYS A 220 39.08 30.27 -16.92
C LYS A 220 40.56 29.94 -16.71
N HIS A 221 40.86 28.88 -15.95
CA HIS A 221 42.25 28.47 -15.71
C HIS A 221 42.99 28.01 -16.97
N VAL A 222 42.29 27.34 -17.90
CA VAL A 222 42.88 26.94 -19.18
C VAL A 222 43.19 28.17 -20.05
N SER A 223 42.32 29.18 -20.02
CA SER A 223 42.49 30.41 -20.78
C SER A 223 43.69 31.24 -20.29
N GLU A 224 43.91 31.33 -18.97
CA GLU A 224 45.07 32.02 -18.40
C GLU A 224 46.40 31.31 -18.73
N ASN A 225 46.43 29.97 -18.70
CA ASN A 225 47.64 29.20 -19.00
C ASN A 225 47.99 29.13 -20.50
N ALA A 226 47.06 29.47 -21.40
CA ALA A 226 47.31 29.48 -22.85
C ALA A 226 47.88 30.82 -23.35
N PHE A 227 47.83 31.88 -22.53
CA PHE A 227 48.28 33.23 -22.87
C PHE A 227 49.52 33.72 -22.09
N GLY A 228 50.11 32.87 -21.24
CA GLY A 228 51.38 33.11 -20.54
C GLY A 228 52.50 32.22 -21.05
#